data_AF-A0A3C1RV76-F1
#
_entry.id   AF-A0A3C1RV76-F1
#
_cell.length_a   1.000
_cell.length_b   1.000
_cell.length_c   1.000
_cell.angle_alpha   90.00
_cell.angle_beta   90.00
_cell.angle_gamma   90.00
#
_symmetry.space_group_name_H-M   'P 1'
#
loop_
_entity.id
_entity.type
_entity.pdbx_description
1 polymer ?
#
loop_
_entity_poly.entity_id
_entity_poly.type
_entity_poly.pdbx_seq_one_letter_code
_entity_poly.pdbx_strand_id
1 'polypeptide(L)'
;AMIRELENQTDVKPKYQVNLSSITLIGSPILFINTMLDVRPEKVEQFAHSYSSEQPLRWLNLIHGSDLMAYPLKANLHLAENSYLKFEDEYLLEDANWVEKIARSLGQNDLAMAVSSSDAHNSYWNCPHTARLITNNILNQLDNGFLPSNE
;
A
#
# COMPACT_ATOMS: atom_id res chain seq x y z
N ALA A 1 -25.00 38.67 -20.64
CA ALA A 1 -25.24 38.75 -19.18
C ALA A 1 -25.01 37.38 -18.52
N MET A 2 -25.70 36.32 -18.96
CA MET A 2 -25.61 34.96 -18.39
C MET A 2 -24.21 34.30 -18.41
N ILE A 3 -23.36 34.61 -19.41
CA ILE A 3 -21.99 34.06 -19.50
C ILE A 3 -21.04 34.70 -18.47
N ARG A 4 -21.19 36.00 -18.16
CA ARG A 4 -20.39 36.68 -17.12
C ARG A 4 -20.76 36.24 -15.70
N GLU A 5 -21.99 35.77 -15.50
CA GLU A 5 -22.45 35.25 -14.21
C GLU A 5 -21.80 33.90 -13.88
N LEU A 6 -21.48 33.09 -14.89
CA LEU A 6 -20.83 31.78 -14.73
C LEU A 6 -19.32 31.90 -14.47
N GLU A 7 -18.66 32.92 -15.04
CA GLU A 7 -17.24 33.21 -14.78
C GLU A 7 -16.98 33.73 -13.36
N ASN A 8 -18.01 34.26 -12.68
CA ASN A 8 -17.91 34.80 -11.33
C ASN A 8 -18.18 33.76 -10.21
N GLN A 9 -18.45 32.50 -10.57
CA GLN A 9 -18.67 31.39 -9.63
C GLN A 9 -17.42 30.51 -9.41
N THR A 10 -16.22 31.05 -9.60
CA THR A 10 -14.97 30.32 -9.36
C THR A 10 -14.55 30.22 -7.89
N ASP A 11 -15.30 30.82 -6.95
CA ASP A 11 -14.94 30.82 -5.52
C ASP A 11 -15.88 29.95 -4.66
N VAL A 12 -16.36 28.83 -5.21
CA VAL A 12 -16.87 27.74 -4.38
C VAL A 12 -15.65 27.04 -3.78
N LYS A 13 -15.11 27.59 -2.69
CA LYS A 13 -14.19 26.83 -1.83
C LYS A 13 -14.91 25.53 -1.46
N PRO A 14 -14.37 24.35 -1.84
CA PRO A 14 -15.01 23.10 -1.48
C PRO A 14 -15.18 23.09 0.04
N LYS A 15 -16.42 22.84 0.49
CA LYS A 15 -16.82 22.87 1.90
C LYS A 15 -15.97 21.94 2.78
N TYR A 16 -15.29 20.98 2.16
CA TYR A 16 -14.31 20.10 2.75
C TYR A 16 -13.12 19.98 1.80
N GLN A 17 -11.95 20.45 2.23
CA GLN A 17 -10.70 20.14 1.55
C GLN A 17 -10.33 18.71 1.93
N VAL A 18 -10.48 17.78 0.98
CA VAL A 18 -10.04 16.39 1.17
C VAL A 18 -8.52 16.38 1.10
N ASN A 19 -7.87 15.96 2.18
CA ASN A 19 -6.42 15.80 2.21
C ASN A 19 -6.06 14.31 2.26
N LEU A 20 -5.08 13.90 1.46
CA LEU A 20 -4.54 12.55 1.49
C LEU A 20 -3.67 12.39 2.73
N SER A 21 -4.06 11.51 3.65
CA SER A 21 -3.33 11.29 4.90
C SER A 21 -2.39 10.08 4.86
N SER A 22 -2.75 9.04 4.11
CA SER A 22 -1.97 7.81 4.00
C SER A 22 -2.37 7.01 2.76
N ILE A 23 -1.45 6.17 2.30
CA ILE A 23 -1.63 5.19 1.22
C ILE A 23 -1.37 3.81 1.79
N THR A 24 -2.22 2.83 1.46
CA THR A 24 -1.95 1.41 1.69
C THR A 24 -2.06 0.67 0.37
N LEU A 25 -1.03 -0.12 0.04
CA LEU A 25 -1.06 -1.10 -1.03
C LEU A 25 -1.14 -2.51 -0.47
N ILE A 26 -1.88 -3.36 -1.18
CA ILE A 26 -2.11 -4.76 -0.84
C ILE A 26 -1.97 -5.55 -2.13
N GLY A 27 -1.05 -6.52 -2.19
CA GLY A 27 -0.91 -7.39 -3.36
C GLY A 27 -0.63 -6.67 -4.68
N SER A 28 0.06 -5.53 -4.63
CA SER A 28 0.11 -4.61 -5.77
C SER A 28 1.33 -4.85 -6.66
N PRO A 29 1.16 -5.01 -7.99
CA PRO A 29 2.26 -5.13 -8.95
C PRO A 29 2.92 -3.79 -9.27
N ILE A 30 2.89 -2.83 -8.33
CA ILE A 30 3.22 -1.44 -8.62
C ILE A 30 4.69 -1.25 -9.00
N LEU A 31 5.60 -2.14 -8.57
CA LEU A 31 6.99 -2.11 -9.03
C LEU A 31 7.09 -2.31 -10.55
N PHE A 32 6.32 -3.24 -11.10
CA PHE A 32 6.28 -3.48 -12.54
C PHE A 32 5.68 -2.28 -13.28
N ILE A 33 4.56 -1.75 -12.78
CA ILE A 33 3.91 -0.58 -13.37
C ILE A 33 4.85 0.63 -13.34
N ASN A 34 5.51 0.85 -12.20
CA ASN A 34 6.49 1.91 -12.03
C ASN A 34 7.63 1.77 -13.06
N THR A 35 8.20 0.57 -13.18
CA THR A 35 9.27 0.28 -14.16
C THR A 35 8.80 0.50 -15.60
N MET A 36 7.59 0.05 -15.96
CA MET A 36 7.02 0.21 -17.31
C MET A 36 6.76 1.68 -17.65
N LEU A 37 6.35 2.48 -16.67
CA LEU A 37 6.01 3.89 -16.85
C LEU A 37 7.17 4.84 -16.54
N ASP A 38 8.35 4.31 -16.19
CA ASP A 38 9.55 5.06 -15.77
C ASP A 38 9.23 6.09 -14.67
N VAL A 39 8.48 5.69 -13.63
CA VAL A 39 8.11 6.60 -12.54
C VAL A 39 9.29 6.80 -11.60
N ARG A 40 10.04 7.86 -11.85
CA ARG A 40 11.22 8.20 -11.07
C ARG A 40 10.89 8.54 -9.61
N PRO A 41 11.74 8.18 -8.63
CA PRO A 41 11.52 8.46 -7.21
C PRO A 41 11.25 9.94 -6.88
N GLU A 42 11.88 10.88 -7.60
CA GLU A 42 11.70 12.31 -7.35
C GLU A 42 10.25 12.76 -7.62
N LYS A 43 9.55 12.10 -8.53
CA LYS A 43 8.13 12.38 -8.82
C LYS A 43 7.24 11.90 -7.69
N VAL A 44 7.59 10.78 -7.06
CA VAL A 44 6.90 10.26 -5.88
C VAL A 44 7.09 11.21 -4.70
N GLU A 45 8.31 11.71 -4.51
CA GLU A 45 8.63 12.68 -3.46
C GLU A 45 7.91 14.01 -3.66
N GLN A 46 7.89 14.54 -4.88
CA GLN A 46 7.12 15.75 -5.21
C GLN A 46 5.62 15.57 -4.95
N PHE A 47 5.08 14.39 -5.28
CA PHE A 47 3.70 14.05 -4.96
C PHE A 47 3.48 14.06 -3.44
N ALA A 48 4.33 13.37 -2.67
CA ALA A 48 4.23 13.34 -1.21
C ALA A 48 4.32 14.74 -0.58
N HIS A 49 5.22 15.58 -1.06
CA HIS A 49 5.37 16.97 -0.63
C HIS A 49 4.08 17.78 -0.81
N SER A 50 3.32 17.56 -1.89
CA SER A 50 2.08 18.30 -2.14
C SER A 50 0.96 18.03 -1.13
N TYR A 51 1.05 16.93 -0.36
CA TYR A 51 0.10 16.54 0.69
C TYR A 51 0.66 16.65 2.11
N SER A 52 1.98 16.86 2.25
CA SER A 52 2.67 16.91 3.53
C SER A 52 2.61 18.31 4.14
N SER A 53 1.48 18.66 4.76
CA SER A 53 1.30 19.99 5.37
C SER A 53 1.94 20.11 6.76
N GLU A 54 1.88 19.05 7.58
CA GLU A 54 2.41 19.03 8.96
C GLU A 54 3.20 17.75 9.28
N GLN A 55 2.89 16.65 8.60
CA GLN A 55 3.59 15.38 8.75
C GLN A 55 3.85 14.75 7.37
N PRO A 56 4.90 13.92 7.24
CA PRO A 56 5.16 13.15 6.03
C PRO A 56 3.95 12.31 5.64
N LEU A 57 3.66 12.24 4.34
CA LEU A 57 2.68 11.32 3.80
C LEU A 57 3.12 9.88 4.10
N ARG A 58 2.22 9.09 4.68
CA ARG A 58 2.51 7.69 4.99
C ARG A 58 2.15 6.79 3.83
N TRP A 59 3.01 5.82 3.54
CA TRP A 59 2.72 4.78 2.57
C TRP A 59 3.14 3.43 3.13
N LEU A 60 2.14 2.57 3.29
CA LEU A 60 2.31 1.19 3.71
C LEU A 60 2.13 0.24 2.52
N ASN A 61 3.06 -0.69 2.32
CA ASN A 61 2.97 -1.74 1.32
C ASN A 61 2.91 -3.10 2.01
N LEU A 62 1.75 -3.76 1.93
CA LEU A 62 1.55 -5.08 2.51
C LEU A 62 1.91 -6.17 1.50
N ILE A 63 2.80 -7.06 1.91
CA ILE A 63 3.36 -8.12 1.07
C ILE A 63 3.09 -9.47 1.73
N HIS A 64 2.38 -10.35 1.04
CA HIS A 64 2.22 -11.74 1.46
C HIS A 64 3.29 -12.62 0.81
N GLY A 65 3.92 -13.51 1.57
CA GLY A 65 5.06 -14.31 1.07
C GLY A 65 4.74 -15.20 -0.15
N SER A 66 3.49 -15.62 -0.30
CA SER A 66 3.02 -16.42 -1.44
C SER A 66 2.51 -15.60 -2.64
N ASP A 67 2.46 -14.27 -2.51
CA ASP A 67 2.01 -13.36 -3.56
C ASP A 67 3.19 -12.92 -4.44
N LEU A 68 3.31 -13.56 -5.60
CA LEU A 68 4.39 -13.29 -6.56
C LEU A 68 4.28 -11.91 -7.23
N MET A 69 3.18 -11.19 -7.06
CA MET A 69 2.98 -9.87 -7.67
C MET A 69 3.34 -8.74 -6.70
N ALA A 70 3.39 -8.99 -5.39
CA ALA A 70 3.75 -8.02 -4.38
C ALA A 70 5.26 -8.01 -4.13
N TYR A 71 5.91 -6.88 -4.43
CA TYR A 71 7.35 -6.71 -4.23
C TYR A 71 7.65 -5.57 -3.26
N PRO A 72 8.76 -5.67 -2.50
CA PRO A 72 9.23 -4.57 -1.67
C PRO A 72 9.62 -3.37 -2.53
N LEU A 73 9.19 -2.18 -2.10
CA LEU A 73 9.41 -0.94 -2.86
C LEU A 73 10.39 -0.01 -2.15
N LYS A 74 10.63 -0.18 -0.85
CA LYS A 74 11.43 0.76 -0.04
C LYS A 74 12.80 1.01 -0.65
N ALA A 75 13.47 -0.03 -1.13
CA ALA A 75 14.78 0.07 -1.77
C ALA A 75 14.76 0.86 -3.08
N ASN A 76 13.65 0.85 -3.83
CA ASN A 76 13.51 1.53 -5.12
C ASN A 76 13.17 3.01 -4.98
N LEU A 77 12.63 3.43 -3.83
CA LEU A 77 12.19 4.80 -3.60
C LEU A 77 13.32 5.76 -3.20
N HIS A 78 14.52 5.26 -2.86
CA HIS A 78 15.70 6.06 -2.51
C HIS A 78 15.40 7.24 -1.57
N LEU A 79 14.58 7.00 -0.54
CA LEU A 79 14.10 8.05 0.35
C LEU A 79 15.22 8.60 1.24
N ALA A 80 15.32 9.92 1.34
CA ALA A 80 16.21 10.58 2.28
C ALA A 80 15.66 10.53 3.71
N GLU A 81 16.51 10.73 4.72
CA GLU A 81 16.10 10.74 6.14
C GLU A 81 15.01 11.79 6.45
N ASN A 82 15.01 12.92 5.72
CA ASN A 82 14.07 14.02 5.85
C ASN A 82 12.99 14.04 4.77
N SER A 83 12.71 12.88 4.17
CA SER A 83 11.70 12.66 3.14
C SER A 83 10.30 13.10 3.59
N TYR A 84 9.54 13.70 2.67
CA TYR A 84 8.10 13.98 2.84
C TYR A 84 7.25 12.72 2.71
N LEU A 85 7.84 11.59 2.34
CA LEU A 85 7.23 10.27 2.35
C LEU A 85 7.81 9.41 3.47
N LYS A 86 6.96 8.91 4.38
CA LYS A 86 7.30 7.82 5.31
C LYS A 86 6.79 6.50 4.71
N PHE A 87 7.71 5.67 4.24
CA PHE A 87 7.38 4.43 3.53
C PHE A 87 7.78 3.17 4.32
N GLU A 88 6.87 2.20 4.42
CA GLU A 88 7.13 0.89 5.03
C GLU A 88 6.65 -0.27 4.16
N ASP A 89 7.49 -1.29 4.04
CA ASP A 89 7.12 -2.61 3.52
C ASP A 89 6.84 -3.53 4.72
N GLU A 90 5.64 -4.07 4.83
CA GLU A 90 5.25 -5.01 5.89
C GLU A 90 4.94 -6.39 5.32
N TYR A 91 5.50 -7.42 5.94
CA TYR A 91 5.40 -8.80 5.47
C TYR A 91 4.38 -9.59 6.30
N LEU A 92 3.38 -10.12 5.61
CA LEU A 92 2.39 -11.01 6.21
C LEU A 92 2.91 -12.45 6.13
N LEU A 93 3.15 -13.01 7.31
CA LEU A 93 3.60 -14.39 7.50
C LEU A 93 2.40 -15.22 7.99
N GLU A 94 1.50 -15.57 7.08
CA GLU A 94 0.47 -16.59 7.34
C GLU A 94 0.74 -17.85 6.52
N ASP A 95 0.65 -19.01 7.17
CA ASP A 95 0.99 -20.33 6.63
C ASP A 95 -0.13 -20.82 5.68
N ALA A 96 -0.16 -20.35 4.44
CA ALA A 96 -1.22 -20.66 3.47
C ALA A 96 -1.09 -22.04 2.77
N ASN A 97 -0.03 -22.81 3.03
CA ASN A 97 0.47 -23.67 1.96
C ASN A 97 0.24 -25.18 2.08
N TRP A 98 -0.89 -25.66 2.62
CA TRP A 98 -1.18 -27.11 2.51
C TRP A 98 -1.58 -27.51 1.07
N VAL A 99 -2.43 -26.72 0.38
CA VAL A 99 -2.89 -27.02 -0.98
C VAL A 99 -1.76 -26.78 -1.98
N GLU A 100 -0.99 -25.70 -1.79
CA GLU A 100 0.20 -25.41 -2.60
C GLU A 100 1.22 -26.56 -2.50
N LYS A 101 1.51 -27.07 -1.30
CA LYS A 101 2.43 -28.21 -1.09
C LYS A 101 1.95 -29.47 -1.80
N ILE A 102 0.64 -29.74 -1.80
CA ILE A 102 0.06 -30.90 -2.49
C ILE A 102 0.10 -30.72 -4.02
N ALA A 103 -0.26 -29.55 -4.55
CA ALA A 103 -0.20 -29.31 -5.98
C ALA A 103 1.24 -29.41 -6.52
N ARG A 104 2.24 -28.90 -5.77
CA ARG A 104 3.66 -29.08 -6.09
C ARG A 104 4.10 -30.55 -6.03
N SER A 105 3.66 -31.31 -5.02
CA SER A 105 4.06 -32.72 -4.87
C SER A 105 3.49 -33.62 -5.98
N LEU A 106 2.37 -33.22 -6.60
CA LEU A 106 1.77 -33.88 -7.76
C LEU A 106 2.33 -33.40 -9.11
N GLY A 107 3.35 -32.53 -9.10
CA GLY A 107 3.96 -31.96 -10.31
C GLY A 107 3.09 -30.93 -11.05
N GLN A 108 2.01 -30.45 -10.42
CA GLN A 108 1.10 -29.45 -10.99
C GLN A 108 1.57 -28.04 -10.65
N ASN A 109 2.70 -27.63 -11.21
CA ASN A 109 3.34 -26.35 -10.89
C ASN A 109 2.45 -25.14 -11.25
N ASP A 110 1.75 -25.17 -12.38
CA ASP A 110 0.84 -24.08 -12.79
C ASP A 110 -0.34 -23.94 -11.82
N LEU A 111 -0.89 -25.07 -11.36
CA LEU A 111 -1.96 -25.08 -10.36
C LEU A 111 -1.44 -24.59 -9.00
N ALA A 112 -0.24 -25.01 -8.60
CA ALA A 112 0.37 -24.55 -7.36
C ALA A 112 0.57 -23.03 -7.37
N MET A 113 1.01 -22.44 -8.48
CA MET A 113 1.15 -20.98 -8.61
C MET A 113 -0.21 -20.25 -8.61
N ALA A 114 -1.20 -20.79 -9.31
CA ALA A 114 -2.54 -20.19 -9.33
C ALA A 114 -3.21 -20.23 -7.95
N VAL A 115 -3.08 -21.36 -7.25
CA VAL A 115 -3.58 -21.52 -5.88
C VAL A 115 -2.81 -20.61 -4.92
N SER A 116 -1.47 -20.53 -5.02
CA SER A 116 -0.69 -19.66 -4.14
C SER A 116 -1.06 -18.19 -4.30
N SER A 117 -1.23 -17.73 -5.55
CA SER A 117 -1.61 -16.35 -5.84
C SER A 117 -3.03 -16.03 -5.37
N SER A 118 -3.99 -16.92 -5.64
CA SER A 118 -5.38 -16.74 -5.20
C SER A 118 -5.52 -16.79 -3.68
N ASP A 119 -4.81 -17.69 -3.02
CA ASP A 119 -4.87 -17.85 -1.58
C ASP A 119 -4.18 -16.68 -0.87
N ALA A 120 -3.03 -16.22 -1.39
CA ALA A 120 -2.35 -15.04 -0.90
C ALA A 120 -3.21 -13.77 -1.04
N HIS A 121 -3.91 -13.59 -2.15
CA HIS A 121 -4.79 -12.43 -2.33
C HIS A 121 -5.99 -12.46 -1.38
N ASN A 122 -6.51 -13.65 -1.08
CA ASN A 122 -7.60 -13.81 -0.12
C ASN A 122 -7.12 -13.66 1.33
N SER A 123 -5.90 -14.07 1.65
CA SER A 123 -5.35 -14.00 3.01
C SER A 123 -5.19 -12.56 3.49
N TYR A 124 -4.82 -11.61 2.62
CA TYR A 124 -4.79 -10.19 3.00
C TYR A 124 -6.10 -9.73 3.66
N TRP A 125 -7.25 -10.12 3.11
CA TRP A 125 -8.56 -9.68 3.59
C TRP A 125 -9.09 -10.47 4.78
N ASN A 126 -8.62 -11.71 4.96
CA ASN A 126 -9.04 -12.58 6.06
C ASN A 126 -8.05 -12.57 7.25
N CYS A 127 -7.02 -11.74 7.19
CA CYS A 127 -6.00 -11.59 8.21
C CYS A 127 -6.33 -10.39 9.14
N PRO A 128 -6.63 -10.61 10.43
CA PRO A 128 -6.86 -9.52 11.38
C PRO A 128 -5.64 -8.59 11.52
N HIS A 129 -4.43 -9.12 11.30
CA HIS A 129 -3.22 -8.32 11.34
C HIS A 129 -3.17 -7.29 10.20
N THR A 130 -3.61 -7.65 8.99
CA THR A 130 -3.77 -6.71 7.86
C THR A 130 -4.71 -5.56 8.22
N ALA A 131 -5.89 -5.86 8.77
CA ALA A 131 -6.84 -4.84 9.18
C ALA A 131 -6.24 -3.89 10.24
N ARG A 132 -5.47 -4.44 11.20
CA ARG A 132 -4.76 -3.66 12.22
C ARG A 132 -3.71 -2.74 11.60
N LEU A 133 -2.88 -3.24 10.67
CA LEU A 133 -1.85 -2.44 10.00
C LEU A 133 -2.47 -1.29 9.19
N ILE A 134 -3.55 -1.55 8.45
CA ILE A 134 -4.29 -0.52 7.70
C ILE A 134 -4.84 0.54 8.66
N THR A 135 -5.47 0.11 9.75
CA THR A 135 -6.04 1.02 10.75
C THR A 135 -4.95 1.88 11.38
N ASN A 136 -3.82 1.29 11.75
CA ASN A 136 -2.68 2.01 12.31
C ASN A 136 -2.10 3.01 11.29
N ASN A 137 -2.05 2.66 10.01
CA ASN A 137 -1.59 3.57 8.96
C ASN A 137 -2.52 4.79 8.82
N ILE A 138 -3.83 4.55 8.84
CA ILE A 138 -4.85 5.62 8.80
C ILE A 138 -4.75 6.52 10.03
N LEU A 139 -4.64 5.93 11.23
CA LEU A 139 -4.63 6.64 12.51
C LEU A 139 -3.26 7.20 12.92
N ASN A 140 -2.21 6.97 12.13
CA ASN A 140 -0.83 7.36 12.45
C ASN A 140 -0.25 6.67 13.71
N GLN A 141 -0.49 5.37 13.87
CA GLN A 141 -0.11 4.59 15.05
C GLN A 141 0.92 3.49 14.77
N LEU A 142 1.56 3.49 13.60
CA LEU A 142 2.54 2.46 13.21
C LEU A 142 3.79 2.40 14.11
N ASP A 143 4.08 3.44 14.92
CA ASP A 143 5.25 3.49 15.80
C ASP A 143 5.02 2.92 17.22
N ASN A 144 3.80 2.48 17.56
CA ASN A 144 3.54 1.87 18.87
C ASN A 144 3.53 0.35 18.75
N GLY A 145 4.68 -0.27 19.03
CA GLY A 145 4.77 -1.71 19.31
C GLY A 145 3.86 -2.09 20.48
N PHE A 146 2.60 -2.37 20.19
CA PHE A 146 1.66 -2.92 21.16
C PHE A 146 1.89 -4.43 21.21
N LEU A 147 2.62 -4.88 22.23
CA LEU A 147 2.65 -6.29 22.60
C LEU A 147 1.21 -6.71 22.92
N PRO A 148 0.67 -7.78 22.32
CA PRO A 148 -0.63 -8.28 22.73
C PRO A 148 -0.55 -8.66 24.21
N SER A 149 -1.48 -8.15 25.00
CA SER A 149 -1.73 -8.68 26.34
C SER A 149 -2.19 -10.12 26.18
N ASN A 150 -1.40 -11.04 26.72
CA ASN A 150 -1.81 -12.43 26.89
C ASN A 150 -2.99 -12.44 27.88
N GLU A 151 -4.20 -12.66 27.36
CA GLU A 151 -5.31 -13.25 28.12
C GLU A 151 -5.57 -14.67 27.61
#